data_AF-A0A846DSS0-F1
#
_entry.id   AF-A0A846DSS0-F1
#
_cell.length_a   1.000
_cell.length_b   1.000
_cell.length_c   1.000
_cell.angle_alpha   90.00
_cell.angle_beta   90.00
_cell.angle_gamma   90.00
#
_symmetry.space_group_name_H-M   'P 1'
#
loop_
_entity.id
_entity.type
_entity.pdbx_description
1 polymer ?
#
loop_
_entity_poly.entity_id
_entity_poly.type
_entity_poly.pdbx_seq_one_letter_code
_entity_poly.pdbx_strand_id
1 'polypeptide(L)'
;MKIVKIAAIALLSTMIALACGPVESQLQTEPGIAQQQTMENPAVPGMWGTTSTSDPTSIQWPPHWYGVRDLRAQWWKILADSPDTWQFENHAKGEPPGNTYFLWRYHKPVPSGTKILIEGDFPHARMMNFQVCAPWSPELPSIGDGTGIPEIALLDEDIVPDPGHTNPFLPGADRNASKRHYHITFELRDGNPVALNGAAAIPPYRAPGNLRYGCTQSGKNGDRGPFIWMRIFLPDHYEPYGQVATPVIRIQFPGQEPQLAPITREVELNMTQVPQRYSIRENPAIEEGRSRKEQESLDALKQWARANLAQAGEPGDFVPKVAQVFTHSDGTLKLIKSFGTPLFIGWLRNADDPDHCRTTLLQAYRHLYGMSPKLPPPANDEHTSGHNVHITYLYSAATLKPGRVLVFRGKAPKTPRTLAGNPIMESSEQLRYWGITLQTGSPIKLIPVIDIIDENIVIDAQGNYTIAIGAESDRPANAYPENGIAWFPWPVGDSLAVNVRVMSTSAQTWQHAPQRITWEDSDYCDLNKFPYAVKQRMGEYTFEGRYLLKEQVERWTQVGSPPYQLPAQW
;
A
#
# COMPACT_ATOMS: atom_id res chain seq x y z
N MET A 1 7.88 5.65 56.04
CA MET A 1 7.22 6.15 54.81
C MET A 1 7.31 5.14 53.67
N LYS A 2 6.41 4.17 53.69
CA LYS A 2 5.90 3.27 52.62
C LYS A 2 4.57 2.74 53.20
N ILE A 3 3.57 2.38 52.38
CA ILE A 3 2.16 2.10 52.76
C ILE A 3 1.30 3.37 53.00
N VAL A 4 0.90 4.09 51.92
CA VAL A 4 -0.36 4.89 51.84
C VAL A 4 -0.85 5.09 50.37
N LYS A 5 -0.74 4.09 49.47
CA LYS A 5 -1.15 4.27 48.04
C LYS A 5 -1.91 3.10 47.39
N ILE A 6 -2.60 2.27 48.19
CA ILE A 6 -3.41 1.13 47.68
C ILE A 6 -4.92 1.27 48.02
N ALA A 7 -5.32 2.27 48.79
CA ALA A 7 -6.71 2.41 49.29
C ALA A 7 -7.66 3.28 48.44
N ALA A 8 -7.23 3.80 47.27
CA ALA A 8 -7.97 4.85 46.55
C ALA A 8 -8.66 4.41 45.23
N ILE A 9 -8.54 3.15 44.82
CA ILE A 9 -9.08 2.67 43.51
C ILE A 9 -10.28 1.73 43.68
N ALA A 10 -10.51 1.17 44.86
CA ALA A 10 -11.62 0.24 45.14
C ALA A 10 -12.98 0.92 45.43
N LEU A 11 -13.13 2.22 45.18
CA LEU A 11 -14.28 3.03 45.62
C LEU A 11 -15.00 3.80 44.51
N LEU A 12 -14.60 3.63 43.23
CA LEU A 12 -15.28 4.24 42.08
C LEU A 12 -16.18 3.26 41.29
N SER A 13 -16.07 1.95 41.55
CA SER A 13 -16.74 0.88 40.80
C SER A 13 -18.20 0.62 41.22
N THR A 14 -18.72 1.35 42.21
CA THR A 14 -19.97 0.99 42.93
C THR A 14 -21.02 2.11 42.92
N MET A 15 -20.92 3.08 42.00
CA MET A 15 -21.77 4.28 41.95
C MET A 15 -22.48 4.53 40.60
N ILE A 16 -22.56 3.53 39.71
CA ILE A 16 -23.38 3.58 38.48
C ILE A 16 -24.16 2.25 38.32
N ALA A 17 -25.00 1.95 39.32
CA ALA A 17 -25.89 0.77 39.31
C ALA A 17 -27.28 1.04 39.92
N LEU A 18 -27.64 2.32 40.12
CA LEU A 18 -28.89 2.76 40.75
C LEU A 18 -29.49 3.98 40.04
N ALA A 19 -30.01 3.76 38.82
CA ALA A 19 -30.96 4.66 38.18
C ALA A 19 -31.84 3.90 37.16
N CYS A 20 -33.16 3.96 37.36
CA CYS A 20 -34.24 3.47 36.48
C CYS A 20 -34.44 1.94 36.40
N GLY A 21 -35.64 1.49 36.82
CA GLY A 21 -36.09 0.09 36.84
C GLY A 21 -36.91 -0.32 35.61
N PRO A 22 -37.60 -1.48 35.66
CA PRO A 22 -38.21 -2.12 34.49
C PRO A 22 -39.59 -1.56 34.14
N VAL A 23 -39.96 -1.66 32.86
CA VAL A 23 -41.31 -1.41 32.34
C VAL A 23 -41.69 -2.56 31.40
N GLU A 24 -42.80 -3.23 31.71
CA GLU A 24 -43.48 -4.20 30.83
C GLU A 24 -44.59 -3.50 30.02
N SER A 25 -44.75 -3.86 28.74
CA SER A 25 -46.03 -3.78 28.00
C SER A 25 -45.87 -4.49 26.64
N GLN A 26 -46.50 -5.64 26.43
CA GLN A 26 -47.86 -5.88 25.87
C GLN A 26 -47.91 -6.05 24.33
N LEU A 27 -48.65 -7.09 23.91
CA LEU A 27 -48.92 -7.54 22.55
C LEU A 27 -50.34 -7.14 22.10
N GLN A 28 -50.51 -6.76 20.82
CA GLN A 28 -51.75 -6.81 19.98
C GLN A 28 -51.34 -6.35 18.54
N THR A 29 -51.41 -7.15 17.45
CA THR A 29 -52.57 -7.50 16.58
C THR A 29 -53.35 -6.27 16.06
N GLU A 30 -53.71 -6.07 14.77
CA GLU A 30 -53.57 -6.78 13.47
C GLU A 30 -53.94 -5.74 12.34
N PRO A 31 -54.52 -6.05 11.14
CA PRO A 31 -53.96 -6.66 9.91
C PRO A 31 -54.13 -5.78 8.63
N GLY A 32 -53.75 -6.28 7.44
CA GLY A 32 -54.15 -5.69 6.14
C GLY A 32 -53.60 -6.39 4.88
N ILE A 33 -54.44 -7.13 4.14
CA ILE A 33 -54.09 -7.92 2.93
C ILE A 33 -54.95 -7.51 1.72
N ALA A 34 -54.36 -7.46 0.52
CA ALA A 34 -55.01 -7.71 -0.79
C ALA A 34 -53.92 -8.10 -1.82
N GLN A 35 -53.80 -9.37 -2.25
CA GLN A 35 -54.54 -10.07 -3.34
C GLN A 35 -54.25 -9.52 -4.75
N GLN A 36 -53.50 -10.28 -5.58
CA GLN A 36 -53.98 -11.15 -6.70
C GLN A 36 -54.30 -10.33 -7.99
N GLN A 37 -54.12 -10.83 -9.23
CA GLN A 37 -53.90 -12.19 -9.74
C GLN A 37 -53.19 -12.17 -11.12
N THR A 38 -52.66 -13.30 -11.57
CA THR A 38 -52.05 -13.52 -12.90
C THR A 38 -53.07 -13.97 -13.96
N MET A 39 -52.74 -13.81 -15.25
CA MET A 39 -53.33 -14.58 -16.36
C MET A 39 -52.24 -15.03 -17.36
N GLU A 40 -52.39 -16.24 -17.88
CA GLU A 40 -51.59 -16.84 -18.97
C GLU A 40 -52.37 -16.72 -20.31
N ASN A 41 -52.02 -17.25 -21.50
CA ASN A 41 -50.92 -18.03 -22.11
C ASN A 41 -51.13 -17.86 -23.67
N PRO A 42 -50.57 -18.65 -24.63
CA PRO A 42 -49.28 -19.32 -24.77
C PRO A 42 -48.59 -19.03 -26.14
N ALA A 43 -47.43 -19.69 -26.38
CA ALA A 43 -46.83 -20.12 -27.68
C ALA A 43 -45.38 -19.67 -27.98
N VAL A 44 -44.67 -20.51 -28.73
CA VAL A 44 -43.19 -20.73 -28.85
C VAL A 44 -42.86 -20.90 -30.36
N PRO A 45 -41.61 -20.80 -30.93
CA PRO A 45 -40.25 -20.55 -30.38
C PRO A 45 -39.44 -19.39 -31.03
N GLY A 46 -38.24 -19.05 -30.52
CA GLY A 46 -37.28 -18.27 -31.33
C GLY A 46 -35.99 -17.69 -30.71
N MET A 47 -35.11 -18.51 -30.12
CA MET A 47 -33.70 -18.18 -29.75
C MET A 47 -33.43 -17.15 -28.63
N TRP A 48 -32.31 -17.39 -27.93
CA TRP A 48 -31.63 -16.57 -26.91
C TRP A 48 -32.21 -16.54 -25.49
N GLY A 49 -31.45 -17.13 -24.56
CA GLY A 49 -31.62 -17.00 -23.10
C GLY A 49 -32.15 -18.24 -22.39
N THR A 50 -31.25 -19.05 -21.82
CA THR A 50 -31.15 -19.35 -20.37
C THR A 50 -30.21 -20.54 -20.10
N THR A 51 -29.12 -20.27 -19.40
CA THR A 51 -28.57 -21.14 -18.34
C THR A 51 -28.32 -20.17 -17.17
N SER A 52 -28.88 -20.34 -15.97
CA SER A 52 -29.29 -21.56 -15.27
C SER A 52 -28.15 -22.56 -15.18
N THR A 53 -27.01 -22.09 -14.67
CA THR A 53 -26.11 -22.91 -13.88
C THR A 53 -26.34 -22.57 -12.42
N SER A 54 -26.82 -23.53 -11.64
CA SER A 54 -26.84 -23.46 -10.18
C SER A 54 -25.45 -23.12 -9.67
N ASP A 55 -25.29 -21.96 -9.04
CA ASP A 55 -24.00 -21.46 -8.55
C ASP A 55 -23.50 -22.34 -7.38
N PRO A 56 -22.33 -23.02 -7.51
CA PRO A 56 -21.76 -23.81 -6.43
C PRO A 56 -21.10 -22.95 -5.33
N THR A 57 -21.19 -21.62 -5.40
CA THR A 57 -20.56 -20.67 -4.48
C THR A 57 -21.51 -19.97 -3.50
N SER A 58 -22.73 -20.50 -3.28
CA SER A 58 -23.68 -19.98 -2.28
C SER A 58 -23.23 -20.19 -0.83
N ILE A 59 -22.16 -19.50 -0.43
CA ILE A 59 -21.76 -19.30 0.96
C ILE A 59 -22.95 -18.60 1.63
N GLN A 60 -23.54 -19.23 2.65
CA GLN A 60 -24.50 -18.55 3.50
C GLN A 60 -23.74 -17.51 4.33
N TRP A 61 -23.81 -16.27 3.87
CA TRP A 61 -23.27 -15.14 4.62
C TRP A 61 -24.04 -14.96 5.92
N PRO A 62 -23.36 -14.74 7.06
CA PRO A 62 -24.03 -14.45 8.31
C PRO A 62 -24.80 -13.12 8.22
N PRO A 63 -25.83 -12.90 9.07
CA PRO A 63 -26.66 -11.69 8.99
C PRO A 63 -25.84 -10.40 9.12
N HIS A 64 -26.19 -9.38 8.33
CA HIS A 64 -25.59 -8.04 8.39
C HIS A 64 -25.65 -7.45 9.80
N TRP A 65 -24.57 -6.79 10.25
CA TRP A 65 -24.51 -6.16 11.56
C TRP A 65 -24.74 -4.65 11.52
N TYR A 66 -26.00 -4.25 11.65
CA TYR A 66 -26.32 -2.88 12.08
C TYR A 66 -26.12 -2.75 13.60
N GLY A 67 -25.26 -1.83 14.05
CA GLY A 67 -25.33 -1.29 15.42
C GLY A 67 -24.19 -1.62 16.41
N VAL A 68 -23.12 -2.33 16.03
CA VAL A 68 -21.97 -2.50 16.94
C VAL A 68 -21.14 -1.21 16.97
N ARG A 69 -21.26 -0.46 18.06
CA ARG A 69 -20.34 0.64 18.35
C ARG A 69 -18.97 0.05 18.66
N ASP A 70 -18.00 0.38 17.80
CA ASP A 70 -16.56 0.10 17.88
C ASP A 70 -16.00 -1.19 17.22
N LEU A 71 -16.50 -1.53 16.03
CA LEU A 71 -15.87 -2.51 15.11
C LEU A 71 -14.49 -2.08 14.55
N ARG A 72 -14.05 -0.83 14.80
CA ARG A 72 -12.72 -0.31 14.43
C ARG A 72 -11.55 -1.09 15.04
N ALA A 73 -11.81 -1.96 16.01
CA ALA A 73 -10.78 -2.74 16.69
C ALA A 73 -10.25 -3.94 15.90
N GLN A 74 -10.99 -4.50 14.93
CA GLN A 74 -10.49 -5.67 14.18
C GLN A 74 -9.23 -5.33 13.37
N TRP A 75 -9.31 -4.24 12.61
CA TRP A 75 -8.21 -3.70 11.82
C TRP A 75 -7.26 -2.89 12.68
N TRP A 76 -5.96 -3.20 12.61
CA TRP A 76 -4.95 -2.25 13.04
C TRP A 76 -4.74 -1.23 11.92
N LYS A 77 -5.29 -0.01 12.10
CA LYS A 77 -4.86 1.16 11.32
C LYS A 77 -3.41 1.45 11.67
N ILE A 78 -2.52 1.49 10.68
CA ILE A 78 -1.16 1.97 10.90
C ILE A 78 -1.25 3.47 11.13
N LEU A 79 -0.67 3.96 12.24
CA LEU A 79 -0.73 5.37 12.58
C LEU A 79 0.50 6.08 12.02
N ALA A 80 0.28 7.10 11.20
CA ALA A 80 1.31 8.10 10.89
C ALA A 80 1.61 9.00 12.10
N ASP A 81 0.57 9.35 12.87
CA ASP A 81 0.58 10.55 13.70
C ASP A 81 0.40 10.24 15.19
N SER A 82 1.48 9.85 15.86
CA SER A 82 1.61 10.14 17.30
C SER A 82 3.06 10.48 17.65
N PRO A 83 3.34 11.74 18.04
CA PRO A 83 4.62 12.14 18.62
C PRO A 83 5.05 11.27 19.82
N ASP A 84 4.08 10.70 20.54
CA ASP A 84 4.34 9.92 21.76
C ASP A 84 4.64 8.43 21.47
N THR A 85 4.35 7.93 20.25
CA THR A 85 4.65 6.54 19.85
C THR A 85 5.95 6.41 19.05
N TRP A 86 6.92 7.30 19.25
CA TRP A 86 8.27 7.21 18.65
C TRP A 86 9.11 5.99 19.12
N GLN A 87 8.49 5.01 19.80
CA GLN A 87 9.15 3.87 20.41
C GLN A 87 9.39 2.70 19.44
N PHE A 88 10.53 2.79 18.77
CA PHE A 88 11.53 1.73 18.55
C PHE A 88 11.25 0.41 17.80
N GLU A 89 10.04 -0.20 17.77
CA GLU A 89 9.96 -1.64 17.40
C GLU A 89 9.16 -2.06 16.16
N ASN A 90 8.49 -1.17 15.43
CA ASN A 90 7.80 -1.56 14.18
C ASN A 90 8.29 -0.80 12.95
N HIS A 91 8.45 -1.52 11.83
CA HIS A 91 8.86 -1.01 10.50
C HIS A 91 7.76 -0.16 9.82
N ALA A 92 6.90 0.48 10.61
CA ALA A 92 5.85 1.37 10.14
C ALA A 92 6.49 2.65 9.59
N LYS A 93 6.65 2.66 8.27
CA LYS A 93 6.71 3.88 7.46
C LYS A 93 5.55 4.75 7.93
N GLY A 94 5.77 6.02 8.26
CA GLY A 94 4.65 6.95 8.43
C GLY A 94 3.78 6.91 7.17
N GLU A 95 2.48 7.10 7.31
CA GLU A 95 1.60 7.16 6.15
C GLU A 95 1.74 8.54 5.51
N PRO A 96 1.90 8.65 4.18
CA PRO A 96 1.75 9.93 3.51
C PRO A 96 0.27 10.35 3.67
N PRO A 97 -0.07 11.59 4.10
CA PRO A 97 -1.43 11.97 4.51
C PRO A 97 -2.53 11.74 3.46
N GLY A 98 -2.19 11.59 2.18
CA GLY A 98 -3.14 11.16 1.15
C GLY A 98 -3.55 9.68 1.21
N ASN A 99 -3.03 8.86 2.11
CA ASN A 99 -3.18 7.39 2.06
C ASN A 99 -3.37 6.80 3.46
N THR A 100 -4.14 5.73 3.59
CA THR A 100 -4.33 5.02 4.85
C THR A 100 -4.23 3.51 4.69
N TYR A 101 -3.50 2.86 5.61
CA TYR A 101 -3.21 1.44 5.57
C TYR A 101 -3.77 0.76 6.82
N PHE A 102 -4.46 -0.34 6.59
CA PHE A 102 -5.05 -1.19 7.60
C PHE A 102 -4.49 -2.59 7.47
N LEU A 103 -4.23 -3.22 8.60
CA LEU A 103 -3.67 -4.55 8.69
C LEU A 103 -4.52 -5.39 9.62
N TRP A 104 -4.95 -6.55 9.14
CA TRP A 104 -5.47 -7.62 9.98
C TRP A 104 -4.51 -8.81 9.97
N ARG A 105 -4.28 -9.41 11.14
CA ARG A 105 -3.42 -10.60 11.29
C ARG A 105 -4.07 -11.63 12.19
N TYR A 106 -3.92 -12.90 11.82
CA TYR A 106 -4.15 -14.01 12.72
C TYR A 106 -2.83 -14.48 13.36
N HIS A 107 -2.89 -14.85 14.63
CA HIS A 107 -1.70 -15.04 15.48
C HIS A 107 -0.91 -16.35 15.24
N LYS A 108 -1.51 -17.34 14.57
CA LYS A 108 -0.93 -18.69 14.34
C LYS A 108 -1.35 -19.23 12.96
N PRO A 109 -0.60 -20.18 12.38
CA PRO A 109 -1.06 -20.97 11.25
C PRO A 109 -2.48 -21.52 11.44
N VAL A 110 -3.25 -21.59 10.34
CA VAL A 110 -4.63 -22.10 10.34
C VAL A 110 -4.79 -23.28 9.38
N PRO A 111 -5.79 -24.17 9.56
CA PRO A 111 -6.03 -25.28 8.64
C PRO A 111 -6.33 -24.80 7.21
N SER A 112 -5.83 -25.54 6.21
CA SER A 112 -6.24 -25.36 4.81
C SER A 112 -7.76 -25.53 4.66
N GLY A 113 -8.39 -24.70 3.83
CA GLY A 113 -9.85 -24.57 3.70
C GLY A 113 -10.48 -23.60 4.71
N THR A 114 -9.70 -22.97 5.60
CA THR A 114 -10.18 -21.83 6.41
C THR A 114 -10.56 -20.67 5.48
N LYS A 115 -11.69 -20.01 5.73
CA LYS A 115 -12.10 -18.81 4.98
C LYS A 115 -12.01 -17.57 5.86
N ILE A 116 -11.51 -16.48 5.29
CA ILE A 116 -11.69 -15.13 5.83
C ILE A 116 -12.77 -14.46 4.99
N LEU A 117 -13.82 -14.01 5.66
CA LEU A 117 -15.03 -13.44 5.08
C LEU A 117 -15.11 -11.97 5.49
N ILE A 118 -15.17 -11.05 4.53
CA ILE A 118 -15.21 -9.61 4.80
C ILE A 118 -16.45 -8.99 4.15
N GLU A 119 -17.23 -8.25 4.94
CA GLU A 119 -18.36 -7.42 4.46
C GLU A 119 -18.10 -5.93 4.77
N GLY A 120 -18.59 -5.03 3.92
CA GLY A 120 -18.45 -3.60 4.15
C GLY A 120 -18.99 -2.73 3.02
N ASP A 121 -19.03 -1.43 3.26
CA ASP A 121 -19.34 -0.44 2.21
C ASP A 121 -18.06 0.04 1.52
N PHE A 122 -18.14 0.29 0.22
CA PHE A 122 -17.07 0.93 -0.53
C PHE A 122 -16.78 2.34 0.05
N PRO A 123 -15.51 2.69 0.36
CA PRO A 123 -15.17 3.99 0.90
C PRO A 123 -15.26 5.11 -0.16
N HIS A 124 -15.55 6.33 0.29
CA HIS A 124 -15.38 7.56 -0.49
C HIS A 124 -13.89 7.87 -0.65
N ALA A 125 -13.29 7.30 -1.69
CA ALA A 125 -11.87 7.44 -2.02
C ALA A 125 -11.61 7.33 -3.52
N ARG A 126 -10.37 7.57 -3.94
CA ARG A 126 -9.97 7.32 -5.34
C ARG A 126 -9.70 5.86 -5.62
N MET A 127 -9.07 5.17 -4.67
CA MET A 127 -8.76 3.75 -4.78
C MET A 127 -8.81 3.03 -3.44
N MET A 128 -9.25 1.77 -3.46
CA MET A 128 -9.17 0.80 -2.37
C MET A 128 -8.58 -0.51 -2.90
N ASN A 129 -7.78 -1.22 -2.09
CA ASN A 129 -7.53 -2.64 -2.33
C ASN A 129 -7.42 -3.47 -1.06
N PHE A 130 -7.59 -4.78 -1.25
CA PHE A 130 -7.21 -5.81 -0.31
C PHE A 130 -6.06 -6.63 -0.87
N GLN A 131 -5.11 -7.02 -0.03
CA GLN A 131 -4.05 -7.96 -0.40
C GLN A 131 -3.81 -8.97 0.73
N VAL A 132 -4.00 -10.25 0.42
CA VAL A 132 -3.75 -11.36 1.35
C VAL A 132 -2.35 -11.93 1.11
N CYS A 133 -1.71 -12.44 2.15
CA CYS A 133 -0.50 -13.26 2.00
C CYS A 133 -0.69 -14.37 0.94
N ALA A 134 0.27 -14.59 0.05
CA ALA A 134 0.14 -15.59 -1.00
C ALA A 134 0.18 -17.04 -0.48
N PRO A 135 -0.59 -17.97 -1.07
CA PRO A 135 -0.54 -19.41 -0.78
C PRO A 135 0.87 -19.96 -0.62
N TRP A 136 1.07 -20.77 0.43
CA TRP A 136 2.37 -21.36 0.70
C TRP A 136 2.66 -22.48 -0.31
N SER A 137 3.80 -22.40 -1.02
CA SER A 137 4.29 -23.45 -1.92
C SER A 137 5.74 -23.79 -1.58
N PRO A 138 6.17 -25.07 -1.67
CA PRO A 138 7.58 -25.44 -1.58
C PRO A 138 8.46 -24.79 -2.67
N GLU A 139 7.90 -24.51 -3.84
CA GLU A 139 8.57 -23.93 -5.02
C GLU A 139 8.77 -22.41 -4.89
N LEU A 140 7.79 -21.78 -4.22
CA LEU A 140 7.74 -20.36 -3.90
C LEU A 140 7.57 -20.24 -2.39
N PRO A 141 8.61 -20.61 -1.61
CA PRO A 141 8.56 -20.63 -0.17
C PRO A 141 8.34 -19.20 0.29
N SER A 142 7.10 -18.92 0.66
CA SER A 142 6.67 -17.60 1.01
C SER A 142 7.55 -17.08 2.15
N ILE A 143 8.01 -15.84 2.02
CA ILE A 143 8.37 -14.93 3.11
C ILE A 143 9.84 -14.99 3.61
N GLY A 144 10.54 -13.85 3.49
CA GLY A 144 11.53 -13.42 4.50
C GLY A 144 10.91 -12.38 5.43
N ASP A 145 11.53 -12.18 6.60
CA ASP A 145 11.13 -11.34 7.77
C ASP A 145 9.74 -11.56 8.41
N GLY A 146 8.74 -11.96 7.64
CA GLY A 146 7.42 -12.36 8.09
C GLY A 146 6.24 -11.72 7.33
N THR A 147 6.48 -10.86 6.34
CA THR A 147 5.42 -10.12 5.61
C THR A 147 5.42 -10.38 4.09
N GLY A 148 5.14 -11.63 3.74
CA GLY A 148 5.28 -12.25 2.43
C GLY A 148 4.89 -11.45 1.20
N ILE A 149 5.89 -11.23 0.35
CA ILE A 149 5.76 -10.69 -1.01
C ILE A 149 6.10 -11.83 -1.99
N PRO A 150 5.43 -11.92 -3.16
CA PRO A 150 4.22 -11.20 -3.58
C PRO A 150 2.98 -11.53 -2.73
N GLU A 151 2.13 -10.51 -2.51
CA GLU A 151 0.79 -10.67 -1.94
C GLU A 151 -0.24 -10.91 -3.07
N ILE A 152 -1.38 -11.55 -2.78
CA ILE A 152 -2.48 -11.76 -3.74
C ILE A 152 -3.50 -10.65 -3.61
N ALA A 153 -3.76 -9.93 -4.71
CA ALA A 153 -4.58 -8.72 -4.69
C ALA A 153 -6.02 -8.91 -5.15
N LEU A 154 -6.88 -8.08 -4.54
CA LEU A 154 -8.23 -7.77 -4.98
C LEU A 154 -8.36 -6.24 -5.00
N LEU A 155 -8.38 -5.68 -6.21
CA LEU A 155 -8.53 -4.24 -6.43
C LEU A 155 -10.02 -3.86 -6.44
N ASP A 156 -10.34 -2.65 -5.98
CA ASP A 156 -11.69 -2.08 -6.00
C ASP A 156 -12.52 -2.32 -7.28
N GLU A 157 -12.00 -1.99 -8.45
CA GLU A 157 -12.62 -2.16 -9.77
C GLU A 157 -12.96 -3.63 -10.09
N ASP A 158 -12.30 -4.60 -9.44
CA ASP A 158 -12.55 -6.04 -9.63
C ASP A 158 -13.62 -6.60 -8.67
N ILE A 159 -14.01 -5.84 -7.63
CA ILE A 159 -15.02 -6.28 -6.66
C ILE A 159 -16.41 -6.11 -7.26
N VAL A 160 -17.17 -7.20 -7.33
CA VAL A 160 -18.59 -7.21 -7.67
C VAL A 160 -19.38 -6.72 -6.44
N PRO A 161 -20.19 -5.65 -6.54
CA PRO A 161 -21.02 -5.19 -5.44
C PRO A 161 -22.17 -6.18 -5.16
N ASP A 162 -22.78 -6.05 -3.99
CA ASP A 162 -23.99 -6.80 -3.65
C ASP A 162 -25.15 -6.51 -4.65
N PRO A 163 -26.10 -7.44 -4.84
CA PRO A 163 -27.23 -7.25 -5.75
C PRO A 163 -28.02 -5.96 -5.47
N GLY A 164 -28.02 -5.03 -6.44
CA GLY A 164 -28.67 -3.72 -6.30
C GLY A 164 -27.83 -2.65 -5.59
N HIS A 165 -26.54 -2.90 -5.37
CA HIS A 165 -25.55 -1.93 -4.92
C HIS A 165 -24.60 -1.57 -6.07
N THR A 166 -23.99 -0.38 -6.00
CA THR A 166 -23.06 0.17 -6.99
C THR A 166 -21.63 0.01 -6.50
N ASN A 167 -20.71 -0.36 -7.39
CA ASN A 167 -19.27 -0.20 -7.14
C ASN A 167 -18.86 1.23 -7.60
N PRO A 168 -18.52 2.15 -6.69
CA PRO A 168 -18.20 3.55 -7.02
C PRO A 168 -16.81 3.73 -7.64
N PHE A 169 -15.98 2.69 -7.69
CA PHE A 169 -14.62 2.75 -8.24
C PHE A 169 -14.55 2.48 -9.75
N LEU A 170 -15.63 1.98 -10.35
CA LEU A 170 -15.73 1.76 -11.79
C LEU A 170 -15.74 3.10 -12.56
N PRO A 171 -15.08 3.19 -13.73
CA PRO A 171 -15.12 4.39 -14.57
C PRO A 171 -16.56 4.80 -14.94
N GLY A 172 -16.90 6.07 -14.72
CA GLY A 172 -18.22 6.64 -14.93
C GLY A 172 -19.25 6.37 -13.82
N ALA A 173 -18.90 5.64 -12.76
CA ALA A 173 -19.83 5.34 -11.66
C ALA A 173 -20.11 6.55 -10.76
N ASP A 174 -21.31 6.54 -10.15
CA ASP A 174 -21.68 7.44 -9.08
C ASP A 174 -20.92 7.08 -7.79
N ARG A 175 -20.05 8.00 -7.34
CA ARG A 175 -19.26 7.88 -6.12
C ARG A 175 -20.06 8.14 -4.85
N ASN A 176 -21.24 8.76 -4.98
CA ASN A 176 -22.13 9.09 -3.89
C ASN A 176 -23.30 8.10 -3.76
N ALA A 177 -23.26 6.98 -4.49
CA ALA A 177 -24.24 5.91 -4.40
C ALA A 177 -24.46 5.47 -2.94
N SER A 178 -25.71 5.54 -2.49
CA SER A 178 -26.12 5.21 -1.12
C SER A 178 -26.15 3.69 -0.85
N LYS A 179 -26.31 2.88 -1.90
CA LYS A 179 -26.16 1.43 -1.87
C LYS A 179 -24.85 1.04 -2.52
N ARG A 180 -23.86 0.66 -1.71
CA ARG A 180 -22.50 0.35 -2.19
C ARG A 180 -21.79 -0.69 -1.30
N HIS A 181 -22.49 -1.79 -1.03
CA HIS A 181 -22.02 -2.84 -0.13
C HIS A 181 -21.33 -3.94 -0.94
N TYR A 182 -20.41 -4.66 -0.32
CA TYR A 182 -19.74 -5.80 -0.92
C TYR A 182 -19.44 -6.89 0.11
N HIS A 183 -19.28 -8.11 -0.41
CA HIS A 183 -18.80 -9.28 0.31
C HIS A 183 -17.62 -9.92 -0.43
N ILE A 184 -16.48 -10.13 0.26
CA ILE A 184 -15.28 -10.76 -0.31
C ILE A 184 -14.78 -11.94 0.54
N THR A 185 -14.29 -12.98 -0.13
CA THR A 185 -13.79 -14.21 0.49
C THR A 185 -12.32 -14.42 0.15
N PHE A 186 -11.50 -14.63 1.18
CA PHE A 186 -10.17 -15.21 1.05
C PHE A 186 -10.20 -16.64 1.56
N GLU A 187 -10.13 -17.64 0.68
CA GLU A 187 -10.01 -19.04 1.10
C GLU A 187 -8.53 -19.42 1.23
N LEU A 188 -8.13 -19.90 2.40
CA LEU A 188 -6.74 -20.13 2.73
C LEU A 188 -6.32 -21.54 2.36
N ARG A 189 -5.32 -21.66 1.49
CA ARG A 189 -4.84 -22.94 0.95
C ARG A 189 -3.32 -22.94 0.81
N ASP A 190 -2.77 -24.13 0.86
CA ASP A 190 -1.41 -24.40 0.41
C ASP A 190 -1.45 -24.79 -1.07
N GLY A 191 -0.40 -24.45 -1.83
CA GLY A 191 -0.28 -24.76 -3.25
C GLY A 191 0.29 -23.60 -4.06
N ASN A 192 0.47 -23.84 -5.35
CA ASN A 192 1.04 -22.84 -6.26
C ASN A 192 0.10 -21.62 -6.38
N PRO A 193 0.58 -20.39 -6.09
CA PRO A 193 -0.27 -19.20 -6.03
C PRO A 193 -0.89 -18.82 -7.38
N VAL A 194 -0.20 -19.09 -8.49
CA VAL A 194 -0.70 -18.82 -9.86
C VAL A 194 -1.74 -19.85 -10.26
N ALA A 195 -1.54 -21.13 -9.94
CA ALA A 195 -2.53 -22.17 -10.21
C ALA A 195 -3.85 -21.94 -9.43
N LEU A 196 -3.77 -21.35 -8.23
CA LEU A 196 -4.93 -21.04 -7.41
C LEU A 196 -5.65 -19.73 -7.84
N ASN A 197 -4.91 -18.69 -8.21
CA ASN A 197 -5.48 -17.34 -8.42
C ASN A 197 -5.48 -16.82 -9.87
N GLY A 198 -4.82 -17.53 -10.81
CA GLY A 198 -4.74 -17.14 -12.21
C GLY A 198 -4.24 -15.69 -12.40
N ALA A 199 -5.01 -14.88 -13.13
CA ALA A 199 -4.68 -13.49 -13.46
C ALA A 199 -4.48 -12.56 -12.24
N ALA A 200 -5.02 -12.88 -11.06
CA ALA A 200 -4.77 -12.11 -9.85
C ALA A 200 -3.38 -12.34 -9.23
N ALA A 201 -2.65 -13.37 -9.70
CA ALA A 201 -1.29 -13.70 -9.28
C ALA A 201 -0.23 -13.46 -10.37
N ILE A 202 -0.59 -12.85 -11.50
CA ILE A 202 0.36 -12.48 -12.56
C ILE A 202 0.07 -11.04 -13.02
N PRO A 203 1.01 -10.35 -13.66
CA PRO A 203 0.85 -8.92 -13.97
C PRO A 203 -0.28 -8.71 -14.99
N PRO A 204 -1.19 -7.72 -14.79
CA PRO A 204 -1.14 -6.60 -13.84
C PRO A 204 -1.84 -6.84 -12.48
N TYR A 205 -1.98 -8.09 -12.05
CA TYR A 205 -2.58 -8.52 -10.77
C TYR A 205 -4.09 -8.21 -10.66
N ARG A 206 -4.78 -8.31 -11.80
CA ARG A 206 -6.20 -7.99 -11.98
C ARG A 206 -6.99 -9.24 -12.32
N ALA A 207 -8.14 -9.44 -11.67
CA ALA A 207 -9.13 -10.44 -12.05
C ALA A 207 -10.49 -10.10 -11.43
N PRO A 208 -11.59 -10.04 -12.19
CA PRO A 208 -12.90 -9.75 -11.62
C PRO A 208 -13.36 -10.86 -10.65
N GLY A 209 -14.15 -10.49 -9.65
CA GLY A 209 -14.81 -11.41 -8.73
C GLY A 209 -14.20 -11.45 -7.33
N ASN A 210 -15.03 -11.86 -6.37
CA ASN A 210 -14.85 -11.57 -4.94
C ASN A 210 -14.10 -12.67 -4.17
N LEU A 211 -13.64 -13.71 -4.85
CA LEU A 211 -12.86 -14.80 -4.26
C LEU A 211 -11.37 -14.64 -4.60
N ARG A 212 -10.51 -14.89 -3.61
CA ARG A 212 -9.06 -15.11 -3.77
C ARG A 212 -8.61 -16.25 -2.88
N TYR A 213 -7.47 -16.83 -3.20
CA TYR A 213 -6.80 -17.82 -2.35
C TYR A 213 -5.57 -17.22 -1.68
N GLY A 214 -5.50 -17.35 -0.35
CA GLY A 214 -4.44 -16.81 0.50
C GLY A 214 -3.67 -17.88 1.28
N CYS A 215 -2.69 -17.45 2.07
CA CYS A 215 -1.84 -18.35 2.86
C CYS A 215 -2.56 -18.95 4.08
N THR A 216 -2.27 -20.21 4.41
CA THR A 216 -2.61 -20.83 5.70
C THR A 216 -1.70 -20.34 6.83
N GLN A 217 -0.47 -19.93 6.47
CA GLN A 217 0.60 -19.55 7.36
C GLN A 217 1.49 -18.49 6.71
N SER A 218 1.98 -17.55 7.53
CA SER A 218 2.99 -16.57 7.16
C SER A 218 4.21 -16.69 8.09
N GLY A 219 5.07 -15.68 8.19
CA GLY A 219 6.34 -15.82 8.90
C GLY A 219 7.44 -16.46 8.03
N LYS A 220 8.71 -16.17 8.35
CA LYS A 220 9.87 -16.65 7.59
C LYS A 220 10.00 -18.18 7.57
N ASN A 221 9.42 -18.85 8.58
CA ASN A 221 9.46 -20.30 8.72
C ASN A 221 8.06 -20.94 8.63
N GLY A 222 7.03 -20.21 8.16
CA GLY A 222 5.63 -20.63 8.32
C GLY A 222 5.14 -20.52 9.77
N ASP A 223 5.79 -19.69 10.58
CA ASP A 223 5.62 -19.60 12.03
C ASP A 223 4.48 -18.66 12.49
N ARG A 224 3.87 -17.90 11.58
CA ARG A 224 2.80 -16.91 11.87
C ARG A 224 1.51 -17.27 11.14
N GLY A 225 0.39 -16.66 11.52
CA GLY A 225 -0.89 -16.85 10.83
C GLY A 225 -1.04 -16.01 9.56
N PRO A 226 -2.16 -16.15 8.84
CA PRO A 226 -2.51 -15.31 7.70
C PRO A 226 -2.56 -13.82 8.06
N PHE A 227 -2.34 -12.98 7.06
CA PHE A 227 -2.54 -11.54 7.16
C PHE A 227 -3.25 -10.98 5.92
N ILE A 228 -4.00 -9.90 6.12
CA ILE A 228 -4.64 -9.12 5.06
C ILE A 228 -4.30 -7.65 5.27
N TRP A 229 -3.84 -7.00 4.21
CA TRP A 229 -3.81 -5.56 4.09
C TRP A 229 -5.11 -5.07 3.46
N MET A 230 -5.66 -3.98 3.99
CA MET A 230 -6.60 -3.11 3.28
C MET A 230 -5.93 -1.74 3.13
N ARG A 231 -5.98 -1.15 1.94
CA ARG A 231 -5.32 0.13 1.67
C ARG A 231 -6.31 1.06 0.98
N ILE A 232 -6.41 2.29 1.46
CA ILE A 232 -7.27 3.35 0.90
C ILE A 232 -6.35 4.48 0.42
N PHE A 233 -6.46 4.82 -0.86
CA PHE A 233 -5.66 5.86 -1.53
C PHE A 233 -6.55 7.03 -1.91
N LEU A 234 -6.11 8.21 -1.48
CA LEU A 234 -6.78 9.49 -1.55
C LEU A 234 -8.27 9.43 -1.18
N PRO A 235 -8.58 9.22 0.11
CA PRO A 235 -9.94 9.39 0.60
C PRO A 235 -10.41 10.84 0.48
N ASP A 236 -11.71 11.02 0.29
CA ASP A 236 -12.30 12.33 0.04
C ASP A 236 -12.14 13.23 1.27
N HIS A 237 -11.67 14.46 1.04
CA HIS A 237 -11.28 15.44 2.06
C HIS A 237 -10.21 14.95 3.05
N TYR A 238 -9.38 13.96 2.66
CA TYR A 238 -8.41 13.27 3.52
C TYR A 238 -9.03 12.50 4.71
N GLU A 239 -10.33 12.20 4.68
CA GLU A 239 -10.99 11.44 5.76
C GLU A 239 -10.47 10.00 5.83
N PRO A 240 -9.66 9.59 6.83
CA PRO A 240 -8.79 8.41 6.73
C PRO A 240 -9.52 7.05 6.67
N TYR A 241 -10.83 7.04 6.87
CA TYR A 241 -11.69 5.85 6.73
C TYR A 241 -12.58 5.90 5.47
N GLY A 242 -12.41 6.90 4.60
CA GLY A 242 -13.25 7.12 3.42
C GLY A 242 -14.73 7.32 3.78
N GLN A 243 -15.00 7.98 4.90
CA GLN A 243 -16.34 8.32 5.39
C GLN A 243 -17.30 7.11 5.55
N VAL A 244 -16.75 5.90 5.76
CA VAL A 244 -17.49 4.67 6.07
C VAL A 244 -16.97 3.99 7.33
N ALA A 245 -17.71 3.00 7.84
CA ALA A 245 -17.18 2.09 8.84
C ALA A 245 -16.09 1.20 8.22
N THR A 246 -15.09 0.79 9.03
CA THR A 246 -14.15 -0.26 8.61
C THR A 246 -14.89 -1.58 8.35
N PRO A 247 -14.53 -2.35 7.31
CA PRO A 247 -15.19 -3.63 7.01
C PRO A 247 -15.15 -4.62 8.16
N VAL A 248 -16.16 -5.47 8.30
CA VAL A 248 -16.22 -6.51 9.33
C VAL A 248 -15.54 -7.78 8.81
N ILE A 249 -14.65 -8.36 9.61
CA ILE A 249 -13.96 -9.61 9.29
C ILE A 249 -14.54 -10.76 10.13
N ARG A 250 -14.85 -11.87 9.47
CA ARG A 250 -15.10 -13.17 10.11
C ARG A 250 -14.12 -14.21 9.60
N ILE A 251 -13.83 -15.18 10.45
CA ILE A 251 -13.04 -16.36 10.12
C ILE A 251 -13.91 -17.61 10.25
N GLN A 252 -13.86 -18.49 9.27
CA GLN A 252 -14.57 -19.76 9.25
C GLN A 252 -13.55 -20.88 9.13
N PHE A 253 -13.40 -21.70 10.17
CA PHE A 253 -12.59 -22.91 10.10
C PHE A 253 -13.37 -24.04 9.39
N PRO A 254 -12.68 -25.02 8.78
CA PRO A 254 -13.34 -26.16 8.13
C PRO A 254 -14.34 -26.87 9.06
N GLY A 255 -15.58 -27.02 8.62
CA GLY A 255 -16.66 -27.66 9.39
C GLY A 255 -17.20 -26.84 10.57
N GLN A 256 -16.90 -25.53 10.65
CA GLN A 256 -17.42 -24.63 11.68
C GLN A 256 -18.23 -23.48 11.06
N GLU A 257 -19.08 -22.85 11.87
CA GLU A 257 -19.76 -21.61 11.51
C GLU A 257 -18.78 -20.41 11.49
N PRO A 258 -19.04 -19.36 10.66
CA PRO A 258 -18.26 -18.13 10.68
C PRO A 258 -18.32 -17.42 12.03
N GLN A 259 -17.16 -17.15 12.64
CA GLN A 259 -17.03 -16.39 13.88
C GLN A 259 -16.35 -15.04 13.65
N LEU A 260 -16.63 -14.05 14.50
CA LEU A 260 -15.98 -12.74 14.43
C LEU A 260 -14.46 -12.88 14.60
N ALA A 261 -13.69 -12.28 13.70
CA ALA A 261 -12.23 -12.35 13.75
C ALA A 261 -11.66 -11.52 14.93
N PRO A 262 -10.54 -11.95 15.55
CA PRO A 262 -9.94 -11.26 16.69
C PRO A 262 -9.38 -9.87 16.35
N ILE A 263 -9.17 -9.08 17.40
CA ILE A 263 -8.61 -7.72 17.39
C ILE A 263 -7.09 -7.79 17.17
N THR A 264 -6.58 -7.15 16.11
CA THR A 264 -5.17 -7.26 15.72
C THR A 264 -4.20 -6.67 16.76
N ARG A 265 -4.60 -5.60 17.48
CA ARG A 265 -3.74 -4.95 18.50
C ARG A 265 -3.42 -5.87 19.69
N GLU A 266 -4.35 -6.74 20.07
CA GLU A 266 -4.15 -7.72 21.15
C GLU A 266 -3.23 -8.87 20.72
N VAL A 267 -3.14 -9.15 19.41
CA VAL A 267 -2.20 -10.14 18.86
C VAL A 267 -0.76 -9.64 18.97
N GLU A 268 -0.47 -8.40 18.59
CA GLU A 268 0.91 -7.90 18.60
C GLU A 268 1.50 -7.72 20.02
N LEU A 269 0.68 -7.27 20.98
CA LEU A 269 1.09 -7.15 22.39
C LEU A 269 1.44 -8.49 23.07
N ASN A 270 0.99 -9.62 22.49
CA ASN A 270 1.36 -10.96 22.95
C ASN A 270 2.60 -11.52 22.22
N MET A 271 2.97 -10.99 21.04
CA MET A 271 4.20 -11.41 20.35
C MET A 271 5.48 -10.88 21.01
N THR A 272 5.41 -9.76 21.73
CA THR A 272 6.56 -9.16 22.43
C THR A 272 6.99 -9.92 23.69
N GLN A 273 6.16 -10.86 24.19
CA GLN A 273 6.44 -11.58 25.44
C GLN A 273 7.30 -12.84 25.29
N VAL A 274 7.70 -13.24 24.08
CA VAL A 274 8.52 -14.45 23.88
C VAL A 274 9.72 -14.20 22.94
N PRO A 275 10.88 -13.80 23.47
CA PRO A 275 12.14 -13.85 22.73
C PRO A 275 12.63 -15.31 22.61
N GLN A 276 11.95 -16.11 21.80
CA GLN A 276 12.46 -17.44 21.44
C GLN A 276 13.72 -17.29 20.57
N ARG A 277 14.84 -17.80 21.11
CA ARG A 277 16.08 -17.99 20.35
C ARG A 277 15.89 -19.17 19.40
N TYR A 278 15.46 -18.90 18.17
CA TYR A 278 15.22 -19.94 17.17
C TYR A 278 16.51 -20.46 16.53
N SER A 279 16.61 -21.79 16.41
CA SER A 279 17.51 -22.44 15.47
C SER A 279 16.96 -22.32 14.04
N ILE A 280 17.86 -22.15 13.07
CA ILE A 280 17.49 -22.03 11.65
C ILE A 280 17.14 -23.42 11.13
N ARG A 281 15.91 -23.61 10.60
CA ARG A 281 15.69 -24.65 9.59
C ARG A 281 16.09 -24.07 8.24
N GLU A 282 16.99 -24.75 7.55
CA GLU A 282 17.37 -24.35 6.19
C GLU A 282 16.25 -24.64 5.21
N ASN A 283 16.09 -23.76 4.22
CA ASN A 283 15.06 -23.88 3.19
C ASN A 283 15.50 -24.95 2.17
N PRO A 284 14.73 -26.02 1.92
CA PRO A 284 15.11 -27.07 0.98
C PRO A 284 15.13 -26.61 -0.49
N ALA A 285 14.52 -25.46 -0.85
CA ALA A 285 14.61 -24.86 -2.19
C ALA A 285 15.99 -24.20 -2.48
N ILE A 286 17.07 -24.77 -1.95
CA ILE A 286 18.46 -24.35 -2.15
C ILE A 286 19.31 -25.55 -2.62
N GLU A 287 18.73 -26.49 -3.37
CA GLU A 287 19.54 -27.39 -4.20
C GLU A 287 19.98 -26.65 -5.47
N GLU A 288 20.98 -25.79 -5.30
CA GLU A 288 22.13 -25.62 -6.21
C GLU A 288 23.16 -24.68 -5.57
N GLY A 289 24.15 -25.26 -4.89
CA GLY A 289 25.51 -24.71 -4.81
C GLY A 289 25.74 -23.36 -4.13
N ARG A 290 25.19 -23.10 -2.93
CA ARG A 290 25.71 -21.99 -2.10
C ARG A 290 27.13 -22.30 -1.63
N SER A 291 28.08 -21.44 -1.97
CA SER A 291 29.42 -21.48 -1.39
C SER A 291 29.38 -21.01 0.07
N ARG A 292 30.27 -21.56 0.90
CA ARG A 292 30.47 -21.12 2.30
C ARG A 292 30.64 -19.59 2.42
N LYS A 293 31.33 -19.00 1.45
CA LYS A 293 31.59 -17.56 1.33
C LYS A 293 30.31 -16.72 1.17
N GLU A 294 29.29 -17.23 0.47
CA GLU A 294 27.99 -16.55 0.35
C GLU A 294 27.20 -16.59 1.65
N GLN A 295 27.30 -17.68 2.41
CA GLN A 295 26.64 -17.81 3.72
C GLN A 295 27.29 -16.89 4.77
N GLU A 296 28.63 -16.82 4.79
CA GLU A 296 29.40 -15.86 5.61
C GLU A 296 29.10 -14.41 5.22
N SER A 297 29.04 -14.10 3.92
CA SER A 297 28.68 -12.75 3.42
C SER A 297 27.26 -12.33 3.80
N LEU A 298 26.33 -13.29 3.84
CA LEU A 298 24.94 -13.10 4.21
C LEU A 298 24.76 -12.88 5.72
N ASP A 299 25.53 -13.58 6.56
CA ASP A 299 25.49 -13.36 8.00
C ASP A 299 26.17 -12.04 8.40
N ALA A 300 27.23 -11.64 7.71
CA ALA A 300 27.79 -10.29 7.80
C ALA A 300 26.75 -9.22 7.40
N LEU A 301 25.95 -9.46 6.34
CA LEU A 301 24.87 -8.56 5.91
C LEU A 301 23.80 -8.37 7.01
N LYS A 302 23.37 -9.47 7.63
CA LYS A 302 22.38 -9.45 8.73
C LYS A 302 22.93 -8.74 9.97
N GLN A 303 24.18 -9.00 10.33
CA GLN A 303 24.83 -8.36 11.48
C GLN A 303 25.00 -6.86 11.24
N TRP A 304 25.45 -6.47 10.05
CA TRP A 304 25.54 -5.06 9.65
C TRP A 304 24.18 -4.37 9.69
N ALA A 305 23.13 -4.97 9.13
CA ALA A 305 21.79 -4.37 9.13
C ALA A 305 21.24 -4.18 10.56
N ARG A 306 21.46 -5.17 11.44
CA ARG A 306 21.10 -5.08 12.87
C ARG A 306 21.89 -3.99 13.61
N ALA A 307 23.20 -3.88 13.37
CA ALA A 307 24.04 -2.87 13.99
C ALA A 307 23.64 -1.45 13.55
N ASN A 308 23.33 -1.25 12.26
CA ASN A 308 22.89 0.05 11.75
C ASN A 308 21.46 0.39 12.20
N LEU A 309 20.55 -0.58 12.31
CA LEU A 309 19.23 -0.37 12.93
C LEU A 309 19.34 0.07 14.40
N ALA A 310 20.27 -0.51 15.17
CA ALA A 310 20.53 -0.11 16.55
C ALA A 310 21.21 1.28 16.69
N GLN A 311 21.84 1.77 15.62
CA GLN A 311 22.46 3.10 15.53
C GLN A 311 21.58 4.15 14.82
N ALA A 312 20.42 3.76 14.27
CA ALA A 312 19.49 4.65 13.57
C ALA A 312 18.63 5.50 14.54
N GLY A 313 19.31 6.17 15.47
CA GLY A 313 18.75 7.14 16.42
C GLY A 313 19.35 8.51 16.16
N GLU A 314 18.81 9.21 15.15
CA GLU A 314 18.51 10.65 15.08
C GLU A 314 18.12 11.00 13.61
N PRO A 315 17.16 11.90 13.36
CA PRO A 315 16.84 12.34 11.99
C PRO A 315 17.95 13.24 11.39
N GLY A 316 18.58 12.77 10.30
CA GLY A 316 19.45 13.60 9.45
C GLY A 316 20.83 13.01 9.15
N ASP A 317 21.37 12.14 10.00
CA ASP A 317 22.80 11.75 9.97
C ASP A 317 23.26 10.91 8.76
N PHE A 318 22.35 10.39 7.93
CA PHE A 318 22.64 9.18 7.14
C PHE A 318 22.27 9.24 5.64
N VAL A 319 22.09 10.43 5.08
CA VAL A 319 21.80 10.63 3.64
C VAL A 319 23.01 11.06 2.78
N PRO A 320 24.02 11.83 3.26
CA PRO A 320 25.01 12.47 2.36
C PRO A 320 25.78 11.55 1.40
N LYS A 321 26.24 10.37 1.84
CA LYS A 321 26.92 9.41 0.94
C LYS A 321 25.99 8.82 -0.12
N VAL A 322 24.72 8.60 0.25
CA VAL A 322 23.72 8.01 -0.65
C VAL A 322 23.26 9.06 -1.68
N ALA A 323 23.01 10.30 -1.27
CA ALA A 323 22.60 11.38 -2.17
C ALA A 323 23.64 11.72 -3.26
N GLN A 324 24.94 11.56 -2.98
CA GLN A 324 26.01 11.74 -3.97
C GLN A 324 25.88 10.73 -5.14
N VAL A 325 25.51 9.48 -4.84
CA VAL A 325 25.25 8.45 -5.87
C VAL A 325 24.03 8.80 -6.70
N PHE A 326 22.97 9.31 -6.06
CA PHE A 326 21.69 9.63 -6.69
C PHE A 326 21.65 10.96 -7.46
N THR A 327 22.80 11.59 -7.70
CA THR A 327 22.90 12.81 -8.51
C THR A 327 23.84 12.58 -9.70
N HIS A 328 23.48 13.09 -10.87
CA HIS A 328 24.36 13.17 -12.04
C HIS A 328 25.33 14.35 -11.91
N SER A 329 26.43 14.34 -12.67
CA SER A 329 27.40 15.45 -12.71
C SER A 329 26.81 16.78 -13.19
N ASP A 330 25.69 16.75 -13.92
CA ASP A 330 24.94 17.93 -14.37
C ASP A 330 23.92 18.47 -13.34
N GLY A 331 23.78 17.81 -12.19
CA GLY A 331 22.81 18.17 -11.15
C GLY A 331 21.42 17.55 -11.31
N THR A 332 21.20 16.66 -12.28
CA THR A 332 19.95 15.90 -12.41
C THR A 332 19.88 14.77 -11.38
N LEU A 333 18.74 14.58 -10.71
CA LEU A 333 18.52 13.43 -9.84
C LEU A 333 18.34 12.15 -10.65
N LYS A 334 18.99 11.08 -10.19
CA LYS A 334 18.74 9.72 -10.63
C LYS A 334 17.50 9.21 -9.90
N LEU A 335 16.37 9.14 -10.60
CA LEU A 335 15.24 8.33 -10.17
C LEU A 335 15.41 6.93 -10.73
N ILE A 336 15.52 5.96 -9.85
CA ILE A 336 15.43 4.55 -10.19
C ILE A 336 14.06 4.03 -9.80
N LYS A 337 13.61 2.94 -10.42
CA LYS A 337 12.59 2.08 -9.82
C LYS A 337 13.07 1.69 -8.41
N SER A 338 12.16 1.40 -7.49
CA SER A 338 12.48 1.22 -6.06
C SER A 338 12.20 -0.19 -5.58
N PHE A 339 13.07 -0.65 -4.70
CA PHE A 339 13.28 -2.06 -4.35
C PHE A 339 13.11 -2.34 -2.86
N GLY A 340 12.39 -1.47 -2.15
CA GLY A 340 12.24 -1.54 -0.70
C GLY A 340 13.58 -1.53 0.04
N THR A 341 13.64 -2.21 1.18
CA THR A 341 14.82 -2.26 2.06
C THR A 341 16.10 -2.81 1.40
N PRO A 342 16.07 -3.88 0.55
CA PRO A 342 17.24 -4.36 -0.17
C PRO A 342 18.01 -3.29 -0.95
N LEU A 343 17.30 -2.34 -1.57
CA LEU A 343 17.90 -1.26 -2.36
C LEU A 343 18.98 -0.53 -1.56
N PHE A 344 18.57 -0.09 -0.38
CA PHE A 344 19.40 0.66 0.55
C PHE A 344 20.57 -0.17 1.06
N ILE A 345 20.32 -1.43 1.40
CA ILE A 345 21.36 -2.35 1.87
C ILE A 345 22.46 -2.52 0.81
N GLY A 346 22.10 -2.64 -0.46
CA GLY A 346 23.06 -2.75 -1.57
C GLY A 346 23.92 -1.50 -1.74
N TRP A 347 23.29 -0.32 -1.80
CA TRP A 347 23.99 0.96 -1.98
C TRP A 347 24.83 1.37 -0.77
N LEU A 348 24.37 1.10 0.46
CA LEU A 348 25.07 1.53 1.68
C LEU A 348 26.38 0.80 1.95
N ARG A 349 26.54 -0.43 1.44
CA ARG A 349 27.79 -1.18 1.60
C ARG A 349 28.84 -0.78 0.57
N ASN A 350 28.43 -0.57 -0.68
CA ASN A 350 29.32 -0.66 -1.84
C ASN A 350 29.05 0.42 -2.90
N ALA A 351 28.58 1.62 -2.53
CA ALA A 351 28.24 2.71 -3.45
C ALA A 351 29.27 2.99 -4.56
N ASP A 352 30.56 2.79 -4.27
CA ASP A 352 31.69 3.03 -5.17
C ASP A 352 32.06 1.80 -6.04
N ASP A 353 31.42 0.64 -5.84
CA ASP A 353 31.55 -0.60 -6.62
C ASP A 353 30.17 -1.04 -7.18
N PRO A 354 29.83 -0.58 -8.39
CA PRO A 354 28.57 -0.89 -9.06
C PRO A 354 28.26 -2.40 -9.19
N ASP A 355 29.24 -3.23 -9.58
CA ASP A 355 29.02 -4.67 -9.80
C ASP A 355 28.80 -5.42 -8.46
N HIS A 356 29.48 -4.99 -7.40
CA HIS A 356 29.23 -5.51 -6.07
C HIS A 356 27.88 -5.05 -5.49
N CYS A 357 27.44 -3.81 -5.77
CA CYS A 357 26.06 -3.38 -5.51
C CYS A 357 25.05 -4.31 -6.20
N ARG A 358 25.16 -4.53 -7.53
CA ARG A 358 24.27 -5.42 -8.30
C ARG A 358 24.15 -6.81 -7.69
N THR A 359 25.28 -7.43 -7.37
CA THR A 359 25.30 -8.78 -6.77
C THR A 359 24.63 -8.80 -5.39
N THR A 360 24.92 -7.79 -4.56
CA THR A 360 24.34 -7.65 -3.22
C THR A 360 22.82 -7.43 -3.27
N LEU A 361 22.32 -6.66 -4.23
CA LEU A 361 20.89 -6.37 -4.40
C LEU A 361 20.09 -7.64 -4.73
N LEU A 362 20.54 -8.43 -5.72
CA LEU A 362 19.88 -9.67 -6.12
C LEU A 362 19.90 -10.73 -5.01
N GLN A 363 21.03 -10.84 -4.29
CA GLN A 363 21.13 -11.73 -3.12
C GLN A 363 20.21 -11.28 -1.98
N ALA A 364 20.13 -9.98 -1.70
CA ALA A 364 19.24 -9.42 -0.70
C ALA A 364 17.76 -9.64 -1.07
N TYR A 365 17.38 -9.51 -2.34
CA TYR A 365 16.03 -9.84 -2.83
C TYR A 365 15.65 -11.29 -2.59
N ARG A 366 16.50 -12.21 -3.03
CA ARG A 366 16.27 -13.65 -2.87
C ARG A 366 16.22 -14.05 -1.39
N HIS A 367 16.93 -13.33 -0.50
CA HIS A 367 16.91 -13.63 0.94
C HIS A 367 15.78 -12.98 1.73
N LEU A 368 15.40 -11.75 1.39
CA LEU A 368 14.41 -10.97 2.14
C LEU A 368 12.99 -11.18 1.63
N TYR A 369 12.81 -11.40 0.33
CA TYR A 369 11.49 -11.56 -0.29
C TYR A 369 11.30 -12.89 -1.02
N GLY A 370 12.34 -13.73 -1.14
CA GLY A 370 12.24 -15.00 -1.87
C GLY A 370 12.10 -14.80 -3.39
N MET A 371 12.49 -13.63 -3.90
CA MET A 371 12.29 -13.19 -5.29
C MET A 371 13.57 -13.23 -6.12
N SER A 372 13.44 -13.44 -7.44
CA SER A 372 14.55 -13.47 -8.40
C SER A 372 14.00 -13.58 -9.83
N PRO A 373 14.65 -12.98 -10.85
CA PRO A 373 14.27 -13.14 -12.25
C PRO A 373 14.30 -14.60 -12.74
N LYS A 374 14.97 -15.52 -12.01
CA LYS A 374 15.04 -16.95 -12.35
C LYS A 374 13.94 -17.83 -11.72
N LEU A 375 13.00 -17.25 -10.98
CA LEU A 375 11.90 -18.00 -10.34
C LEU A 375 10.66 -18.05 -11.26
N PRO A 376 9.65 -18.90 -10.96
CA PRO A 376 8.36 -18.79 -11.62
C PRO A 376 7.57 -17.57 -11.11
N PRO A 377 6.56 -17.09 -11.87
CA PRO A 377 5.65 -16.05 -11.40
C PRO A 377 4.92 -16.45 -10.10
N PRO A 378 4.63 -15.50 -9.20
CA PRO A 378 4.86 -14.06 -9.34
C PRO A 378 6.22 -13.60 -8.78
N ALA A 379 7.08 -14.50 -8.28
CA ALA A 379 8.35 -14.16 -7.64
C ALA A 379 9.45 -13.68 -8.59
N ASN A 380 9.17 -13.69 -9.90
CA ASN A 380 9.98 -13.09 -10.95
C ASN A 380 9.39 -11.82 -11.56
N ASP A 381 8.33 -11.23 -11.00
CA ASP A 381 8.03 -9.82 -11.31
C ASP A 381 8.86 -8.92 -10.40
N GLU A 382 9.40 -7.85 -10.97
CA GLU A 382 10.18 -6.83 -10.31
C GLU A 382 9.35 -5.99 -9.30
N HIS A 383 8.10 -5.65 -9.63
CA HIS A 383 7.37 -4.60 -8.92
C HIS A 383 6.92 -5.03 -7.51
N THR A 384 6.74 -6.34 -7.25
CA THR A 384 5.90 -6.81 -6.11
C THR A 384 6.46 -6.43 -4.74
N SER A 385 7.76 -6.14 -4.68
CA SER A 385 8.51 -5.61 -3.53
C SER A 385 7.96 -4.31 -2.89
N GLY A 386 7.06 -3.59 -3.57
CA GLY A 386 6.44 -2.35 -3.05
C GLY A 386 5.44 -2.52 -1.90
N HIS A 387 5.21 -3.74 -1.41
CA HIS A 387 4.06 -4.18 -0.59
C HIS A 387 2.68 -4.02 -1.25
N ASN A 388 2.44 -2.99 -2.08
CA ASN A 388 1.21 -2.87 -2.87
C ASN A 388 1.48 -3.19 -4.35
N VAL A 389 0.95 -4.32 -4.84
CA VAL A 389 1.22 -4.80 -6.20
C VAL A 389 0.71 -3.95 -7.38
N HIS A 390 -0.06 -2.87 -7.15
CA HIS A 390 -0.44 -1.95 -8.24
C HIS A 390 0.42 -0.68 -8.30
N ILE A 391 1.34 -0.48 -7.35
CA ILE A 391 2.18 0.71 -7.26
C ILE A 391 3.61 0.36 -7.64
N THR A 392 4.11 0.99 -8.70
CA THR A 392 5.55 1.11 -8.88
C THR A 392 6.06 2.30 -8.09
N TYR A 393 6.99 2.03 -7.19
CA TYR A 393 7.71 3.05 -6.44
C TYR A 393 8.96 3.43 -7.22
N LEU A 394 9.28 4.73 -7.29
CA LEU A 394 10.58 5.23 -7.72
C LEU A 394 11.28 5.86 -6.52
N TYR A 395 12.61 5.85 -6.51
CA TYR A 395 13.39 6.38 -5.40
C TYR A 395 14.59 7.20 -5.86
N SER A 396 14.91 8.23 -5.08
CA SER A 396 16.15 9.00 -5.13
C SER A 396 16.49 9.54 -3.73
N ALA A 397 17.68 10.10 -3.55
CA ALA A 397 18.08 10.78 -2.32
C ALA A 397 18.77 12.09 -2.65
N ALA A 398 18.59 13.10 -1.81
CA ALA A 398 19.03 14.46 -2.09
C ALA A 398 19.57 15.20 -0.85
N THR A 399 20.43 16.20 -1.11
CA THR A 399 20.96 17.12 -0.10
C THR A 399 20.75 18.58 -0.55
N LEU A 400 19.83 19.28 0.11
CA LEU A 400 19.51 20.70 -0.05
C LEU A 400 20.54 21.57 0.66
N LYS A 401 21.64 21.87 -0.02
CA LYS A 401 22.62 22.87 0.46
C LYS A 401 21.99 24.27 0.45
N PRO A 402 22.41 25.19 1.35
CA PRO A 402 21.93 26.57 1.36
C PRO A 402 21.98 27.25 -0.01
N GLY A 403 20.94 28.02 -0.34
CA GLY A 403 20.76 28.69 -1.63
C GLY A 403 20.34 27.76 -2.78
N ARG A 404 20.14 26.44 -2.54
CA ARG A 404 19.69 25.48 -3.55
C ARG A 404 18.30 24.95 -3.27
N VAL A 405 17.56 24.76 -4.36
CA VAL A 405 16.26 24.12 -4.41
C VAL A 405 16.32 22.89 -5.33
N LEU A 406 15.56 21.86 -4.95
CA LEU A 406 15.26 20.73 -5.80
C LEU A 406 13.99 21.03 -6.59
N VAL A 407 14.08 21.05 -7.92
CA VAL A 407 12.93 21.31 -8.79
C VAL A 407 12.59 20.08 -9.61
N PHE A 408 11.35 19.61 -9.52
CA PHE A 408 10.79 18.58 -10.40
C PHE A 408 9.97 19.24 -11.50
N ARG A 409 10.18 18.80 -12.75
CA ARG A 409 9.39 19.21 -13.92
C ARG A 409 9.07 18.00 -14.78
N GLY A 410 7.93 18.07 -15.46
CA GLY A 410 7.47 17.05 -16.39
C GLY A 410 6.03 17.29 -16.80
N LYS A 411 5.51 16.42 -17.66
CA LYS A 411 4.08 16.37 -17.98
C LYS A 411 3.36 15.54 -16.93
N ALA A 412 2.25 16.04 -16.39
CA ALA A 412 1.43 15.31 -15.44
C ALA A 412 0.68 14.16 -16.14
N PRO A 413 0.84 12.91 -15.69
CA PRO A 413 -0.11 11.85 -16.05
C PRO A 413 -1.52 12.22 -15.56
N LYS A 414 -2.52 11.93 -16.39
CA LYS A 414 -3.93 12.12 -16.02
C LYS A 414 -4.37 11.09 -14.97
N THR A 415 -5.09 11.57 -13.98
CA THR A 415 -5.69 10.79 -12.90
C THR A 415 -7.11 11.28 -12.62
N PRO A 416 -8.00 10.43 -12.07
CA PRO A 416 -9.32 10.87 -11.64
C PRO A 416 -9.22 11.91 -10.53
N ARG A 417 -9.91 13.05 -10.67
CA ARG A 417 -10.04 14.06 -9.62
C ARG A 417 -11.10 13.61 -8.62
N THR A 418 -10.73 13.40 -7.36
CA THR A 418 -11.63 12.84 -6.33
C THR A 418 -11.53 13.51 -4.98
N LEU A 419 -10.39 14.12 -4.62
CA LEU A 419 -10.11 14.64 -3.27
C LEU A 419 -11.17 15.61 -2.74
N ALA A 420 -11.82 16.37 -3.64
CA ALA A 420 -12.87 17.33 -3.29
C ALA A 420 -14.28 16.72 -3.19
N GLY A 421 -14.43 15.39 -3.19
CA GLY A 421 -15.74 14.74 -3.12
C GLY A 421 -16.49 14.68 -4.46
N ASN A 422 -15.76 14.72 -5.58
CA ASN A 422 -16.36 14.73 -6.93
C ASN A 422 -17.33 13.54 -7.12
N PRO A 423 -18.55 13.76 -7.67
CA PRO A 423 -19.60 12.75 -7.63
C PRO A 423 -19.42 11.60 -8.63
N ILE A 424 -18.55 11.74 -9.63
CA ILE A 424 -18.34 10.73 -10.68
C ILE A 424 -16.88 10.25 -10.64
N MET A 425 -16.69 8.94 -10.77
CA MET A 425 -15.35 8.37 -10.93
C MET A 425 -14.89 8.54 -12.37
N GLU A 426 -14.06 9.55 -12.63
CA GLU A 426 -13.52 9.83 -13.95
C GLU A 426 -12.73 8.63 -14.50
N SER A 427 -12.85 8.36 -15.80
CA SER A 427 -12.02 7.36 -16.47
C SER A 427 -10.60 7.88 -16.68
N SER A 428 -9.59 7.06 -16.37
CA SER A 428 -8.21 7.31 -16.80
C SER A 428 -7.58 6.05 -17.37
N GLU A 429 -7.16 6.12 -18.64
CA GLU A 429 -6.32 5.11 -19.28
C GLU A 429 -4.85 5.21 -18.85
N GLN A 430 -4.48 6.27 -18.12
CA GLN A 430 -3.10 6.54 -17.71
C GLN A 430 -2.82 6.01 -16.30
N LEU A 431 -3.08 6.81 -15.26
CA LEU A 431 -2.86 6.43 -13.87
C LEU A 431 -4.14 6.58 -13.05
N ARG A 432 -4.22 5.82 -11.96
CA ARG A 432 -5.19 6.02 -10.88
C ARG A 432 -4.65 7.02 -9.85
N TYR A 433 -3.35 7.01 -9.59
CA TYR A 433 -2.70 7.90 -8.61
C TYR A 433 -1.23 8.10 -8.96
N TRP A 434 -0.73 9.31 -8.71
CA TRP A 434 0.71 9.53 -8.51
C TRP A 434 0.99 10.59 -7.44
N GLY A 435 2.18 10.51 -6.85
CA GLY A 435 2.64 11.50 -5.87
C GLY A 435 4.11 11.32 -5.49
N ILE A 436 4.70 12.36 -4.92
CA ILE A 436 6.08 12.43 -4.43
C ILE A 436 6.03 12.63 -2.91
N THR A 437 6.40 11.61 -2.14
CA THR A 437 6.60 11.73 -0.70
C THR A 437 8.07 12.00 -0.41
N LEU A 438 8.34 13.02 0.40
CA LEU A 438 9.67 13.35 0.89
C LEU A 438 9.82 12.82 2.31
N GLN A 439 10.95 12.16 2.58
CA GLN A 439 11.17 11.44 3.84
C GLN A 439 12.54 11.78 4.44
N THR A 440 12.67 11.64 5.75
CA THR A 440 13.91 11.81 6.54
C THR A 440 14.24 10.52 7.30
N GLY A 441 15.33 10.53 8.07
CA GLY A 441 15.78 9.41 8.87
C GLY A 441 16.68 8.44 8.12
N SER A 442 16.66 7.16 8.52
CA SER A 442 17.54 6.13 7.97
C SER A 442 16.92 5.49 6.72
N PRO A 443 17.70 5.08 5.71
CA PRO A 443 17.27 4.21 4.62
C PRO A 443 16.57 2.91 5.03
N ILE A 444 16.78 2.44 6.26
CA ILE A 444 16.09 1.26 6.84
C ILE A 444 14.85 1.67 7.67
N LYS A 445 14.73 2.95 8.02
CA LYS A 445 13.67 3.57 8.83
C LYS A 445 13.37 4.99 8.32
N LEU A 446 12.71 5.06 7.16
CA LEU A 446 12.34 6.33 6.50
C LEU A 446 11.03 6.86 7.08
N ILE A 447 11.05 8.11 7.53
CA ILE A 447 9.94 8.84 8.15
C ILE A 447 9.45 9.87 7.13
N PRO A 448 8.22 9.80 6.59
CA PRO A 448 7.71 10.82 5.70
C PRO A 448 7.45 12.13 6.45
N VAL A 449 7.62 13.23 5.72
CA VAL A 449 7.49 14.60 6.23
C VAL A 449 6.56 15.43 5.34
N ILE A 450 6.60 15.20 4.03
CA ILE A 450 5.77 15.90 3.04
C ILE A 450 5.23 14.88 2.05
N ASP A 451 3.96 14.99 1.67
CA ASP A 451 3.39 14.23 0.56
C ASP A 451 2.77 15.18 -0.47
N ILE A 452 3.31 15.12 -1.68
CA ILE A 452 2.91 15.96 -2.82
C ILE A 452 2.13 15.05 -3.77
N ILE A 453 0.83 15.24 -3.85
CA ILE A 453 -0.05 14.45 -4.73
C ILE A 453 -0.40 15.21 -6.01
N ASP A 454 -0.84 14.47 -7.02
CA ASP A 454 -1.32 14.98 -8.30
C ASP A 454 -2.38 16.09 -8.24
N GLU A 455 -3.26 16.11 -7.23
CA GLU A 455 -4.26 17.18 -7.05
C GLU A 455 -3.75 18.42 -6.30
N ASN A 456 -2.59 18.34 -5.65
CA ASN A 456 -2.03 19.41 -4.79
C ASN A 456 -1.01 20.30 -5.51
N ILE A 457 -0.90 20.16 -6.84
CA ILE A 457 0.08 20.88 -7.65
C ILE A 457 -0.59 21.69 -8.75
N VAL A 458 0.17 22.65 -9.26
CA VAL A 458 -0.23 23.56 -10.32
C VAL A 458 0.10 22.92 -11.67
N ILE A 459 -0.90 22.83 -12.55
CA ILE A 459 -0.75 22.29 -13.90
C ILE A 459 -0.96 23.41 -14.92
N ASP A 460 -0.08 23.53 -15.92
CA ASP A 460 -0.20 24.52 -17.00
C ASP A 460 -1.18 24.07 -18.11
N ALA A 461 -1.50 24.97 -19.04
CA ALA A 461 -2.45 24.71 -20.12
C ALA A 461 -2.00 23.63 -21.13
N GLN A 462 -0.77 23.11 -21.04
CA GLN A 462 -0.26 21.98 -21.82
C GLN A 462 -0.14 20.69 -21.00
N GLY A 463 -0.50 20.73 -19.72
CA GLY A 463 -0.44 19.58 -18.81
C GLY A 463 0.91 19.42 -18.11
N ASN A 464 1.79 20.42 -18.11
CA ASN A 464 3.06 20.35 -17.38
C ASN A 464 2.92 20.85 -15.95
N TYR A 465 3.76 20.32 -15.05
CA TYR A 465 3.92 20.82 -13.69
C TYR A 465 5.34 21.37 -13.46
N THR A 466 5.48 22.23 -12.46
CA THR A 466 6.77 22.61 -11.87
C THR A 466 6.63 22.67 -10.36
N ILE A 467 7.39 21.83 -9.66
CA ILE A 467 7.38 21.69 -8.20
C ILE A 467 8.76 22.10 -7.70
N ALA A 468 8.84 23.03 -6.76
CA ALA A 468 10.07 23.48 -6.13
C ALA A 468 10.08 23.14 -4.63
N ILE A 469 11.17 22.55 -4.17
CA ILE A 469 11.38 22.08 -2.80
C ILE A 469 12.70 22.64 -2.28
N GLY A 470 12.72 23.16 -1.06
CA GLY A 470 13.92 23.69 -0.40
C GLY A 470 13.65 24.08 1.04
N ALA A 471 14.68 24.54 1.76
CA ALA A 471 14.45 25.21 3.04
C ALA A 471 13.61 26.47 2.84
N GLU A 472 12.75 26.85 3.81
CA GLU A 472 11.87 28.03 3.67
C GLU A 472 12.68 29.33 3.45
N SER A 473 13.88 29.45 4.01
CA SER A 473 14.81 30.56 3.77
C SER A 473 15.35 30.65 2.32
N ASP A 474 15.23 29.56 1.56
CA ASP A 474 15.68 29.44 0.17
C ASP A 474 14.53 29.39 -0.84
N ARG A 475 13.30 29.70 -0.40
CA ARG A 475 12.15 29.87 -1.29
C ARG A 475 12.47 30.89 -2.40
N PRO A 476 12.38 30.52 -3.69
CA PRO A 476 12.56 31.46 -4.80
C PRO A 476 11.45 32.52 -4.77
N ALA A 477 11.79 33.78 -5.00
CA ALA A 477 10.86 34.91 -4.93
C ALA A 477 9.65 34.83 -5.89
N ASN A 478 9.71 33.98 -6.93
CA ASN A 478 8.60 33.72 -7.86
C ASN A 478 7.89 32.37 -7.65
N ALA A 479 8.24 31.59 -6.63
CA ALA A 479 7.67 30.26 -6.39
C ALA A 479 6.23 30.30 -5.83
N TYR A 480 5.28 30.61 -6.72
CA TYR A 480 3.85 30.71 -6.46
C TYR A 480 3.03 30.20 -7.67
N PRO A 481 1.77 29.73 -7.48
CA PRO A 481 0.95 29.18 -8.57
C PRO A 481 0.59 30.14 -9.71
N GLU A 482 0.47 31.44 -9.44
CA GLU A 482 0.29 32.46 -10.48
C GLU A 482 1.47 32.53 -11.47
N ASN A 483 2.63 32.02 -11.07
CA ASN A 483 3.83 31.86 -11.90
C ASN A 483 4.04 30.41 -12.37
N GLY A 484 3.09 29.50 -12.14
CA GLY A 484 3.18 28.09 -12.53
C GLY A 484 4.11 27.22 -11.66
N ILE A 485 4.46 27.65 -10.43
CA ILE A 485 5.39 26.94 -9.54
C ILE A 485 4.70 26.57 -8.22
N ALA A 486 4.62 25.27 -7.91
CA ALA A 486 4.17 24.79 -6.60
C ALA A 486 5.36 24.72 -5.62
N TRP A 487 5.33 25.48 -4.53
CA TRP A 487 6.36 25.48 -3.48
C TRP A 487 6.02 24.53 -2.34
N PHE A 488 6.99 23.71 -1.91
CA PHE A 488 6.88 22.85 -0.73
C PHE A 488 8.12 23.01 0.17
N PRO A 489 8.00 23.64 1.36
CA PRO A 489 9.14 23.85 2.25
C PRO A 489 9.57 22.57 2.95
N TRP A 490 10.83 22.20 2.81
CA TRP A 490 11.47 21.09 3.52
C TRP A 490 11.92 21.53 4.93
N PRO A 491 11.38 20.94 6.02
CA PRO A 491 11.63 21.44 7.37
C PRO A 491 12.71 20.66 8.15
N VAL A 492 13.30 19.59 7.60
CA VAL A 492 14.18 18.68 8.37
C VAL A 492 15.61 18.62 7.83
N GLY A 493 16.46 19.52 8.32
CA GLY A 493 17.89 19.54 7.99
C GLY A 493 18.16 19.75 6.49
N ASP A 494 19.33 19.34 6.04
CA ASP A 494 19.75 19.49 4.63
C ASP A 494 19.46 18.26 3.77
N SER A 495 18.87 17.19 4.32
CA SER A 495 18.96 15.85 3.75
C SER A 495 17.60 15.17 3.65
N LEU A 496 17.27 14.64 2.47
CA LEU A 496 15.99 13.98 2.21
C LEU A 496 16.09 12.74 1.31
N ALA A 497 15.12 11.88 1.50
CA ALA A 497 14.73 10.78 0.62
C ALA A 497 13.55 11.22 -0.26
N VAL A 498 13.56 10.87 -1.54
CA VAL A 498 12.48 11.12 -2.49
C VAL A 498 11.85 9.79 -2.86
N ASN A 499 10.57 9.59 -2.54
CA ASN A 499 9.81 8.41 -2.95
C ASN A 499 8.62 8.80 -3.83
N VAL A 500 8.71 8.51 -5.12
CA VAL A 500 7.59 8.69 -6.05
C VAL A 500 6.74 7.42 -6.07
N ARG A 501 5.42 7.56 -6.07
CA ARG A 501 4.46 6.47 -6.29
C ARG A 501 3.80 6.68 -7.64
N VAL A 502 3.71 5.62 -8.43
CA VAL A 502 3.05 5.60 -9.74
C VAL A 502 2.11 4.41 -9.76
N MET A 503 0.80 4.65 -9.85
CA MET A 503 -0.23 3.60 -9.79
C MET A 503 -1.03 3.55 -11.10
N SER A 504 -0.79 2.52 -11.91
CA SER A 504 -1.63 2.16 -13.06
C SER A 504 -2.51 0.98 -12.67
N THR A 505 -3.82 1.19 -12.53
CA THR A 505 -4.78 0.09 -12.28
C THR A 505 -5.30 -0.57 -13.56
N SER A 506 -5.30 0.14 -14.69
CA SER A 506 -5.85 -0.33 -15.98
C SER A 506 -5.35 -1.74 -16.36
N ALA A 507 -6.28 -2.60 -16.80
CA ALA A 507 -5.99 -3.97 -17.22
C ALA A 507 -5.00 -4.06 -18.40
N GLN A 508 -4.88 -3.03 -19.24
CA GLN A 508 -3.87 -2.99 -20.30
C GLN A 508 -2.50 -2.49 -19.82
N THR A 509 -2.45 -1.84 -18.65
CA THR A 509 -1.33 -1.05 -18.11
C THR A 509 -0.85 0.04 -19.07
N TRP A 510 -0.94 1.29 -18.63
CA TRP A 510 -0.57 2.44 -19.47
C TRP A 510 0.84 2.31 -20.05
N GLN A 511 0.99 2.67 -21.34
CA GLN A 511 2.23 2.40 -22.10
C GLN A 511 3.48 3.06 -21.51
N HIS A 512 3.31 4.19 -20.82
CA HIS A 512 4.36 4.93 -20.12
C HIS A 512 4.51 4.55 -18.64
N ALA A 513 3.69 3.63 -18.12
CA ALA A 513 3.76 3.22 -16.72
C ALA A 513 5.06 2.43 -16.44
N PRO A 514 5.82 2.77 -15.37
CA PRO A 514 7.02 2.05 -14.97
C PRO A 514 6.75 0.63 -14.45
N GLN A 515 5.47 0.27 -14.22
CA GLN A 515 4.97 -1.11 -14.11
C GLN A 515 5.43 -1.99 -15.28
N ARG A 516 5.60 -1.43 -16.49
CA ARG A 516 6.02 -2.16 -17.71
C ARG A 516 7.55 -2.28 -17.87
N ILE A 517 8.32 -1.94 -16.84
CA ILE A 517 9.76 -2.23 -16.78
C ILE A 517 9.89 -3.63 -16.19
N THR A 518 10.59 -4.52 -16.91
CA THR A 518 10.89 -5.89 -16.46
C THR A 518 12.26 -5.94 -15.77
N TRP A 519 12.59 -7.02 -15.06
CA TRP A 519 13.95 -7.24 -14.53
C TRP A 519 15.05 -7.08 -15.59
N GLU A 520 14.81 -7.51 -16.83
CA GLU A 520 15.76 -7.50 -17.93
C GLU A 520 15.97 -6.09 -18.52
N ASP A 521 14.89 -5.30 -18.55
CA ASP A 521 14.91 -3.90 -18.96
C ASP A 521 15.36 -2.94 -17.85
N SER A 522 15.23 -3.35 -16.59
CA SER A 522 15.46 -2.51 -15.41
C SER A 522 16.91 -2.09 -15.23
N ASP A 523 17.10 -0.92 -14.61
CA ASP A 523 18.42 -0.36 -14.27
C ASP A 523 19.21 -1.20 -13.23
N TYR A 524 18.65 -2.33 -12.77
CA TYR A 524 19.28 -3.26 -11.81
C TYR A 524 20.18 -4.33 -12.44
N CYS A 525 19.98 -4.62 -13.72
CA CYS A 525 20.69 -5.70 -14.41
C CYS A 525 21.84 -5.21 -15.29
N ASP A 526 21.97 -3.91 -15.53
CA ASP A 526 23.04 -3.35 -16.34
C ASP A 526 23.40 -1.92 -15.89
N LEU A 527 24.59 -1.77 -15.33
CA LEU A 527 25.08 -0.51 -14.78
C LEU A 527 25.51 0.46 -15.87
N ASN A 528 25.67 -0.02 -17.12
CA ASN A 528 25.84 0.83 -18.30
C ASN A 528 24.51 1.43 -18.79
N LYS A 529 23.35 0.91 -18.32
CA LYS A 529 22.02 1.48 -18.58
C LYS A 529 21.55 2.46 -17.50
N PHE A 530 22.29 2.59 -16.41
CA PHE A 530 21.94 3.44 -15.27
C PHE A 530 21.99 4.94 -15.66
N PRO A 531 20.92 5.74 -15.47
CA PRO A 531 19.53 5.42 -15.13
C PRO A 531 18.58 5.87 -16.25
N TYR A 532 18.29 4.98 -17.21
CA TYR A 532 17.46 5.32 -18.36
C TYR A 532 16.19 4.47 -18.50
N ALA A 533 16.03 3.32 -17.83
CA ALA A 533 14.84 2.49 -18.03
C ALA A 533 13.55 3.25 -17.64
N VAL A 534 13.57 3.94 -16.49
CA VAL A 534 12.47 4.82 -16.04
C VAL A 534 12.22 5.94 -17.04
N LYS A 535 13.26 6.68 -17.45
CA LYS A 535 13.14 7.84 -18.33
C LYS A 535 12.72 7.47 -19.77
N GLN A 536 13.20 6.36 -20.30
CA GLN A 536 12.79 5.81 -21.60
C GLN A 536 11.33 5.34 -21.58
N ARG A 537 10.89 4.68 -20.50
CA ARG A 537 9.50 4.22 -20.35
C ARG A 537 8.55 5.40 -20.20
N MET A 538 8.84 6.32 -19.28
CA MET A 538 7.95 7.43 -18.93
C MET A 538 8.01 8.59 -19.92
N GLY A 539 9.12 8.80 -20.63
CA GLY A 539 9.25 9.86 -21.64
C GLY A 539 9.00 11.26 -21.06
N GLU A 540 8.08 12.01 -21.68
CA GLU A 540 7.66 13.35 -21.22
C GLU A 540 7.01 13.35 -19.82
N TYR A 541 6.55 12.19 -19.33
CA TYR A 541 5.94 12.01 -18.01
C TYR A 541 6.96 11.64 -16.92
N THR A 542 8.26 11.66 -17.22
CA THR A 542 9.32 11.37 -16.24
C THR A 542 9.34 12.46 -15.16
N PHE A 543 9.47 12.06 -13.90
CA PHE A 543 9.60 12.96 -12.75
C PHE A 543 11.01 13.59 -12.66
N GLU A 544 11.40 14.40 -13.64
CA GLU A 544 12.77 14.89 -13.74
C GLU A 544 13.09 15.95 -12.66
N GLY A 545 13.76 15.51 -11.60
CA GLY A 545 14.29 16.36 -10.54
C GLY A 545 15.66 16.91 -10.87
N ARG A 546 15.91 18.20 -10.62
CA ARG A 546 17.22 18.85 -10.81
C ARG A 546 17.52 19.80 -9.65
N TYR A 547 18.79 19.88 -9.25
CA TYR A 547 19.25 20.93 -8.34
C TYR A 547 19.47 22.24 -9.09
N LEU A 548 18.89 23.32 -8.57
CA LEU A 548 19.10 24.67 -9.06
C LEU A 548 19.45 25.59 -7.89
N LEU A 549 20.20 26.65 -8.18
CA LEU A 549 20.27 27.80 -7.28
C LEU A 549 18.91 28.52 -7.30
N LYS A 550 18.46 29.08 -6.17
CA LYS A 550 17.17 29.82 -6.14
C LYS A 550 17.16 30.97 -7.15
N GLU A 551 18.29 31.65 -7.34
CA GLU A 551 18.44 32.75 -8.30
C GLU A 551 18.35 32.30 -9.76
N GLN A 552 18.46 30.99 -10.06
CA GLN A 552 18.18 30.43 -11.39
C GLN A 552 16.68 30.24 -11.62
N VAL A 553 15.92 29.88 -10.58
CA VAL A 553 14.46 29.72 -10.62
C VAL A 553 13.77 31.09 -10.69
N GLU A 554 14.27 32.08 -9.96
CA GLU A 554 13.77 33.47 -9.97
C GLU A 554 13.85 34.11 -11.36
N ARG A 555 14.87 33.75 -12.16
CA ARG A 555 15.02 34.22 -13.54
C ARG A 555 13.98 33.69 -14.52
N TRP A 556 13.22 32.65 -14.15
CA TRP A 556 12.19 32.11 -15.03
C TRP A 556 10.96 33.01 -15.14
N THR A 557 10.79 33.98 -14.22
CA THR A 557 9.60 34.82 -14.06
C THR A 557 8.32 33.98 -13.98
N GLN A 558 7.70 33.67 -15.11
CA GLN A 558 6.53 32.78 -15.26
C GLN A 558 6.90 31.46 -15.95
N VAL A 559 6.46 30.33 -15.41
CA VAL A 559 6.76 28.98 -15.91
C VAL A 559 5.52 28.31 -16.51
N GLY A 560 5.70 27.59 -17.63
CA GLY A 560 4.59 26.97 -18.36
C GLY A 560 3.70 28.01 -19.06
N SER A 561 2.60 27.58 -19.67
CA SER A 561 1.62 28.54 -20.25
C SER A 561 0.33 28.63 -19.42
N PRO A 562 -0.14 29.84 -19.07
CA PRO A 562 -1.44 30.02 -18.46
C PRO A 562 -2.60 29.72 -19.45
N PRO A 563 -3.84 29.54 -18.96
CA PRO A 563 -4.24 29.53 -17.57
C PRO A 563 -3.75 28.28 -16.84
N TYR A 564 -3.50 28.42 -15.53
CA TYR A 564 -3.12 27.30 -14.68
C TYR A 564 -4.36 26.64 -14.07
N GLN A 565 -4.39 25.31 -14.08
CA GLN A 565 -5.27 24.54 -13.21
C GLN A 565 -4.66 24.55 -11.80
N LEU A 566 -5.35 25.21 -10.88
CA LEU A 566 -4.98 25.26 -9.47
C LEU A 566 -5.47 24.00 -8.72
N PRO A 567 -4.83 23.63 -7.60
CA PRO A 567 -5.38 22.66 -6.65
C PRO A 567 -6.75 23.12 -6.11
N ALA A 568 -7.62 22.18 -5.75
CA ALA A 568 -8.94 22.51 -5.18
C ALA A 568 -8.91 23.09 -3.75
N GLN A 569 -7.72 23.17 -3.15
CA GLN A 569 -7.48 23.67 -1.78
C GLN A 569 -6.72 25.01 -1.77
N TRP A 570 -6.53 25.61 -2.94
CA TRP A 570 -5.99 26.97 -3.16
C TRP A 570 -7.13 27.90 -3.59
#